data_AF-A0A651G9D9-F1
#
_entry.id   AF-A0A651G9D9-F1
#
_cell.length_a   1.000
_cell.length_b   1.000
_cell.length_c   1.000
_cell.angle_alpha   90.00
_cell.angle_beta   90.00
_cell.angle_gamma   90.00
#
_symmetry.space_group_name_H-M   'P 1'
#
loop_
_entity.id
_entity.type
_entity.pdbx_description
1 polymer ?
#
loop_
_entity_poly.entity_id
_entity_poly.type
_entity_poly.pdbx_seq_one_letter_code
_entity_poly.pdbx_strand_id
1 'polypeptide(L)'
;NLDATRPNPTDPDALASITVPVLLLQGDRTLPWFDRGNRHVVKHTPEAENRIIAGAGHGGPGLMPEAVADELARFLQRDSAAL
;
A
#
# COMPACT_ATOMS: atom_id res chain seq x y z
N ASN A 1 4.94 20.72 1.18
CA ASN A 1 4.39 21.42 0.00
C ASN A 1 3.28 22.32 0.47
N LEU A 2 3.37 23.64 0.23
CA LEU A 2 2.47 24.68 0.76
C LEU A 2 1.47 25.21 -0.29
N ASP A 3 1.23 24.44 -1.35
CA ASP A 3 0.22 24.78 -2.37
C ASP A 3 -1.11 24.15 -1.97
N ALA A 4 -1.98 24.93 -1.31
CA ALA A 4 -3.28 24.51 -0.81
C ALA A 4 -4.28 24.14 -1.93
N THR A 5 -3.93 24.37 -3.20
CA THR A 5 -4.78 24.04 -4.36
C THR A 5 -4.52 22.66 -4.95
N ARG A 6 -3.40 22.01 -4.56
CA ARG A 6 -3.12 20.64 -4.98
C ARG A 6 -3.89 19.66 -4.11
N PRO A 7 -4.55 18.64 -4.70
CA PRO A 7 -5.13 17.54 -3.93
C PRO A 7 -4.06 16.97 -3.00
N ASN A 8 -4.35 16.97 -1.70
CA ASN A 8 -3.48 16.31 -0.75
C ASN A 8 -3.52 14.81 -1.05
N PRO A 9 -2.39 14.14 -1.35
CA PRO A 9 -2.39 12.71 -1.69
C PRO A 9 -2.89 11.81 -0.56
N THR A 10 -3.04 12.33 0.67
CA THR A 10 -3.65 11.62 1.79
C THR A 10 -5.01 12.18 2.20
N ASP A 11 -5.64 13.00 1.35
CA ASP A 11 -7.00 13.48 1.58
C ASP A 11 -8.00 12.30 1.63
N PRO A 12 -8.83 12.17 2.68
CA PRO A 12 -9.79 11.08 2.81
C PRO A 12 -10.77 10.94 1.64
N ASP A 13 -11.28 12.05 1.11
CA ASP A 13 -12.27 12.02 0.03
C ASP A 13 -11.62 11.61 -1.29
N ALA A 14 -10.39 12.06 -1.53
CA ALA A 14 -9.59 11.58 -2.66
C ALA A 14 -9.29 10.07 -2.54
N LEU A 15 -8.91 9.58 -1.36
CA LEU A 15 -8.66 8.15 -1.13
C LEU A 15 -9.92 7.29 -1.28
N ALA A 16 -11.08 7.82 -0.88
CA ALA A 16 -12.37 7.16 -1.01
C ALA A 16 -12.83 7.02 -2.46
N SER A 17 -12.32 7.87 -3.37
CA SER A 17 -12.62 7.79 -4.80
C SER A 17 -11.91 6.63 -5.51
N ILE A 18 -10.94 5.97 -4.85
CA ILE A 18 -10.24 4.80 -5.39
C ILE A 18 -11.12 3.56 -5.17
N THR A 19 -11.70 3.05 -6.25
CA THR A 19 -12.69 1.95 -6.23
C THR A 19 -12.15 0.62 -6.74
N VAL A 20 -10.87 0.54 -7.09
CA VAL A 20 -10.18 -0.70 -7.45
C VAL A 20 -9.50 -1.31 -6.23
N PRO A 21 -9.23 -2.63 -6.19
CA PRO A 21 -8.42 -3.25 -5.15
C PRO A 21 -7.04 -2.57 -5.02
N VAL A 22 -6.61 -2.31 -3.78
CA VAL A 22 -5.31 -1.67 -3.49
C VAL A 22 -4.47 -2.52 -2.55
N LEU A 23 -3.24 -2.82 -2.96
CA LEU A 23 -2.22 -3.44 -2.11
C LEU A 23 -1.21 -2.40 -1.63
N LEU A 24 -1.06 -2.31 -0.31
CA LEU A 24 0.04 -1.61 0.35
C LEU A 24 1.05 -2.64 0.84
N LEU A 25 2.32 -2.46 0.48
CA LEU A 25 3.42 -3.29 0.97
C LEU A 25 4.28 -2.50 1.93
N GLN A 26 4.55 -3.08 3.10
CA GLN A 26 5.36 -2.46 4.13
C GLN A 26 6.40 -3.45 4.65
N GLY A 27 7.65 -3.03 4.75
CA GLY A 27 8.66 -3.81 5.46
C GLY A 27 8.58 -3.62 6.97
N ASP A 28 8.84 -4.67 7.76
CA ASP A 28 8.87 -4.60 9.23
C ASP A 28 10.07 -3.83 9.80
N ARG A 29 11.12 -3.60 8.99
CA ARG A 29 12.29 -2.76 9.34
C ARG A 29 12.14 -1.31 8.87
N THR A 30 10.92 -0.88 8.52
CA THR A 30 10.64 0.50 8.15
C THR A 30 10.36 1.39 9.37
N LEU A 31 10.46 2.70 9.21
CA LEU A 31 10.16 3.65 10.28
C LEU A 31 8.66 3.66 10.64
N PRO A 32 8.27 3.93 11.90
CA PRO A 32 6.87 3.90 12.34
C PRO A 32 5.90 4.81 11.58
N TRP A 33 6.39 5.84 10.88
CA TRP A 33 5.54 6.71 10.06
C TRP A 33 4.93 5.99 8.85
N PHE A 34 5.52 4.87 8.39
CA PHE A 34 5.06 4.15 7.21
C PHE A 34 3.84 3.33 7.58
N ASP A 35 3.84 2.70 8.76
CA ASP A 35 2.66 2.07 9.34
C ASP A 35 1.51 3.06 9.48
N ARG A 36 1.76 4.25 10.05
CA ARG A 36 0.71 5.28 10.18
C ARG A 36 0.14 5.72 8.83
N GLY A 37 1.00 5.91 7.83
CA GLY A 37 0.59 6.25 6.47
C GLY A 37 -0.26 5.15 5.84
N ASN A 38 0.21 3.90 5.87
CA ASN A 38 -0.51 2.77 5.29
C ASN A 38 -1.85 2.53 5.99
N ARG A 39 -1.89 2.64 7.32
CA ARG A 39 -3.15 2.56 8.08
C ARG A 39 -4.13 3.66 7.73
N HIS A 40 -3.65 4.87 7.43
CA HIS A 40 -4.50 5.97 6.95
C HIS A 40 -5.09 5.64 5.57
N VAL A 41 -4.29 5.11 4.64
CA VAL A 41 -4.79 4.67 3.33
C VAL A 41 -5.82 3.54 3.47
N VAL A 42 -5.50 2.47 4.22
CA VAL A 42 -6.44 1.35 4.48
C VAL A 42 -7.76 1.83 5.06
N LYS A 43 -7.72 2.81 5.99
CA LYS A 43 -8.93 3.35 6.62
C LYS A 43 -9.85 4.07 5.63
N HIS A 44 -9.29 4.68 4.59
CA HIS A 44 -10.01 5.61 3.72
C HIS A 44 -10.21 5.10 2.28
N THR A 45 -9.66 3.94 1.91
CA THR A 45 -9.85 3.33 0.59
C THR A 45 -10.65 2.01 0.72
N PRO A 46 -11.85 1.91 0.09
CA PRO A 46 -12.81 0.81 0.28
C PRO A 46 -12.32 -0.63 0.06
N GLU A 47 -11.20 -0.84 -0.64
CA GLU A 47 -10.62 -2.18 -0.89
C GLU A 47 -9.10 -2.21 -0.74
N ALA A 48 -8.58 -1.42 0.20
CA ALA A 48 -7.16 -1.41 0.52
C ALA A 48 -6.79 -2.45 1.58
N GLU A 49 -5.72 -3.20 1.32
CA GLU A 49 -5.08 -4.08 2.30
C GLU A 49 -3.61 -3.73 2.47
N ASN A 50 -3.09 -3.89 3.69
CA ASN A 50 -1.68 -3.71 4.01
C ASN A 50 -1.05 -5.06 4.36
N ARG A 51 0.06 -5.40 3.71
CA ARG A 51 0.82 -6.61 3.99
C ARG A 51 2.23 -6.27 4.45
N ILE A 52 2.67 -6.98 5.49
CA ILE A 52 4.01 -6.81 6.05
C ILE A 52 4.96 -7.83 5.46
N ILE A 53 6.07 -7.36 4.88
CA ILE A 53 7.16 -8.20 4.39
C ILE A 53 8.23 -8.28 5.49
N ALA A 54 8.36 -9.46 6.08
CA ALA A 54 9.32 -9.73 7.14
C ALA A 54 10.76 -9.50 6.66
N GLY A 55 11.56 -8.81 7.47
CA GLY A 55 12.92 -8.44 7.13
C GLY A 55 13.04 -7.35 6.05
N ALA A 56 11.98 -6.81 5.46
CA ALA A 56 12.13 -5.73 4.48
C ALA A 56 12.27 -4.35 5.15
N GLY A 57 13.10 -3.48 4.56
CA GLY A 57 13.20 -2.06 4.92
C GLY A 57 12.68 -1.17 3.80
N HIS A 58 13.02 0.12 3.81
CA HIS A 58 12.60 1.07 2.75
C HIS A 58 13.03 0.61 1.34
N GLY A 59 14.21 0.00 1.23
CA GLY A 59 14.73 -0.56 -0.02
C GLY A 59 14.16 -1.93 -0.41
N GLY A 60 13.09 -2.40 0.24
CA GLY A 60 12.49 -3.73 0.00
C GLY A 60 12.34 -4.11 -1.47
N PRO A 61 11.77 -3.25 -2.34
CA PRO A 61 11.62 -3.55 -3.77
C PRO A 61 12.92 -3.87 -4.52
N GLY A 62 14.07 -3.33 -4.10
CA GLY A 62 15.36 -3.59 -4.73
C GLY A 62 16.23 -4.62 -4.00
N LEU A 63 16.10 -4.72 -2.67
CA LEU A 63 16.93 -5.59 -1.83
C LEU A 63 16.30 -6.95 -1.55
N MET A 64 14.98 -7.07 -1.70
CA MET A 64 14.22 -8.30 -1.52
C MET A 64 13.15 -8.43 -2.62
N PRO A 65 13.54 -8.35 -3.92
CA PRO A 65 12.59 -8.27 -5.01
C PRO A 65 11.67 -9.49 -5.10
N GLU A 66 12.15 -10.69 -4.76
CA GLU A 66 11.35 -11.92 -4.77
C GLU A 66 10.23 -11.87 -3.72
N ALA A 67 10.53 -11.39 -2.51
CA ALA A 67 9.53 -11.27 -1.45
C ALA A 67 8.43 -10.25 -1.81
N VAL A 68 8.78 -9.17 -2.50
CA VAL A 68 7.82 -8.19 -3.03
C VAL A 68 7.00 -8.79 -4.17
N ALA A 69 7.66 -9.48 -5.10
CA ALA A 69 7.00 -10.12 -6.24
C ALA A 69 6.00 -11.19 -5.80
N ASP A 70 6.33 -11.98 -4.78
CA ASP A 70 5.43 -13.00 -4.22
C ASP A 70 4.14 -12.39 -3.66
N GLU A 71 4.23 -11.29 -2.90
CA GLU A 71 3.03 -10.64 -2.38
C GLU A 71 2.18 -10.03 -3.49
N LEU A 72 2.83 -9.41 -4.49
CA LEU A 72 2.13 -8.88 -5.66
C LEU A 72 1.43 -9.99 -6.46
N ALA A 73 2.11 -11.11 -6.69
CA ALA A 73 1.53 -12.26 -7.39
C ALA A 73 0.30 -12.81 -6.64
N ARG A 74 0.39 -12.98 -5.32
CA ARG A 74 -0.75 -13.41 -4.49
C ARG A 74 -1.93 -12.46 -4.55
N PHE A 75 -1.66 -11.14 -4.59
CA PHE A 75 -2.70 -10.14 -4.71
C PHE A 75 -3.39 -10.20 -6.08
N LEU A 76 -2.61 -10.22 -7.17
CA LEU A 76 -3.15 -10.26 -8.54
C LEU A 76 -3.89 -11.56 -8.87
N GLN A 77 -3.49 -12.68 -8.26
CA GLN A 77 -4.16 -13.96 -8.45
C GLN A 77 -5.55 -14.02 -7.78
N ARG A 78 -5.83 -13.15 -6.80
CA ARG A 78 -7.11 -13.14 -6.08
C ARG A 78 -8.30 -12.87 -7.00
N ASP A 79 -8.11 -12.02 -8.01
CA ASP A 79 -9.15 -11.65 -8.97
C ASP A 79 -9.24 -12.63 -10.16
N SER A 80 -8.21 -13.44 -10.38
CA SER A 80 -8.22 -14.47 -11.43
C SER A 80 -9.14 -15.65 -11.11
N ALA A 81 -9.59 -15.78 -9.85
CA ALA A 81 -10.52 -16.81 -9.41
C ALA A 81 -12.00 -16.42 -9.58
N ALA A 82 -12.29 -15.20 -10.03
CA ALA A 82 -13.65 -14.66 -10.19
C ALA A 82 -14.14 -14.63 -11.66
N LEU A 83 -13.37 -15.17 -12.62
CA LEU A 83 -13.74 -15.31 -14.03
C LEU A 83 -13.94 -16.78 -14.42
#